data_AF-A0A8J3B255-F1
#
_entry.id   AF-A0A8J3B255-F1
#
_cell.length_a   1.000
_cell.length_b   1.000
_cell.length_c   1.000
_cell.angle_alpha   90.00
_cell.angle_beta   90.00
_cell.angle_gamma   90.00
#
_symmetry.space_group_name_H-M   'P 1'
#
loop_
_entity.id
_entity.type
_entity.pdbx_description
1 polymer ?
#
loop_
_entity_poly.entity_id
_entity_poly.type
_entity_poly.pdbx_seq_one_letter_code
_entity_poly.pdbx_strand_id
1 'polypeptide(L)'
;MDTTRQFLAFLDRVIMQPHSESYRGWQIRVEVAGDSFVGEGNQCVSRYIPNIVAIEPLSIGFRELKVPVDAVYATPQHCIQGGIAVARDFIDARK
;
A
#
# COMPACT_ATOMS: atom_id res chain seq x y z
N MET A 1 31.59 1.48 14.51
CA MET A 1 31.08 1.35 13.12
C MET A 1 29.63 0.91 13.26
N ASP A 2 28.71 1.82 12.95
CA ASP A 2 27.29 1.84 13.38
C ASP A 2 26.41 1.07 12.37
N THR A 3 26.69 -0.22 12.19
CA THR A 3 26.06 -1.07 11.15
C THR A 3 24.58 -1.32 11.43
N THR A 4 24.16 -1.27 12.69
CA THR A 4 22.75 -1.47 13.09
C THR A 4 21.84 -0.35 12.58
N ARG A 5 22.30 0.92 12.62
CA ARG A 5 21.53 2.05 12.08
C ARG A 5 21.43 2.03 10.56
N GLN A 6 22.48 1.59 9.87
CA GLN A 6 22.46 1.43 8.41
C GLN A 6 21.54 0.29 7.95
N PHE A 7 21.46 -0.81 8.70
CA PHE A 7 20.54 -1.91 8.38
C PHE A 7 19.06 -1.50 8.56
N LEU A 8 18.75 -0.75 9.61
CA LEU A 8 17.41 -0.18 9.83
C LEU A 8 17.03 0.82 8.73
N ALA A 9 17.93 1.72 8.34
CA ALA A 9 17.70 2.65 7.23
C ALA A 9 17.58 1.96 5.84
N PHE A 10 18.22 0.80 5.67
CA PHE A 10 18.08 -0.03 4.46
C PHE A 10 16.72 -0.77 4.43
N LEU A 11 16.23 -1.22 5.58
CA LEU A 11 14.89 -1.80 5.72
C LEU A 11 13.77 -0.76 5.55
N ASP A 12 14.01 0.49 5.97
CA ASP A 12 13.07 1.63 5.86
C ASP A 12 12.83 2.10 4.41
N ARG A 13 13.63 1.64 3.45
CA ARG A 13 13.52 1.99 2.03
C ARG A 13 13.39 0.80 1.11
N VAL A 14 12.80 -0.29 1.59
CA VAL A 14 12.24 -1.27 0.66
C VAL A 14 10.99 -0.63 0.05
N ILE A 15 11.20 0.16 -1.02
CA ILE A 15 10.16 0.58 -1.94
C ILE A 15 9.63 -0.72 -2.56
N MET A 16 8.64 -1.31 -1.90
CA MET A 16 7.90 -2.47 -2.41
C MET A 16 7.29 -2.05 -3.73
N GLN A 17 7.54 -2.82 -4.80
CA GLN A 17 7.05 -2.49 -6.13
C GLN A 17 5.52 -2.29 -6.10
N PRO A 18 5.00 -1.23 -6.76
CA PRO A 18 3.57 -1.01 -6.85
C PRO A 18 2.89 -2.20 -7.52
N HIS A 19 1.75 -2.63 -6.95
CA HIS A 19 0.88 -3.60 -7.57
C HIS A 19 -0.21 -2.88 -8.37
N SER A 20 -0.45 -3.33 -9.60
CA SER A 20 -1.51 -2.77 -10.45
C SER A 20 -2.38 -3.88 -11.02
N GLU A 21 -3.70 -3.71 -10.94
CA GLU A 21 -4.68 -4.61 -11.55
C GLU A 21 -5.90 -3.85 -12.11
N SER A 22 -6.71 -4.53 -12.92
CA SER A 22 -7.95 -3.96 -13.49
C SER A 22 -9.18 -4.57 -12.81
N TYR A 23 -10.16 -3.74 -12.47
CA TYR A 23 -11.43 -4.18 -11.86
C TYR A 23 -12.61 -3.37 -12.41
N ARG A 24 -13.61 -4.06 -12.97
CA ARG A 24 -14.84 -3.44 -13.54
C ARG A 24 -14.57 -2.27 -14.50
N GLY A 25 -13.50 -2.37 -15.29
CA GLY A 25 -13.05 -1.34 -16.24
C GLY A 25 -12.18 -0.25 -15.64
N TRP A 26 -12.05 -0.18 -14.31
CA TRP A 26 -11.15 0.72 -13.61
C TRP A 26 -9.77 0.09 -13.47
N GLN A 27 -8.72 0.89 -13.32
CA GLN A 27 -7.42 0.39 -12.87
C GLN A 27 -7.25 0.69 -11.38
N ILE A 28 -6.63 -0.23 -10.66
CA ILE A 28 -6.28 -0.10 -9.25
C ILE A 28 -4.76 -0.13 -9.18
N ARG A 29 -4.15 0.84 -8.50
CA ARG A 29 -2.74 0.85 -8.13
C ARG A 29 -2.62 0.86 -6.61
N VAL A 30 -1.88 -0.10 -6.07
CA VAL A 30 -1.57 -0.21 -4.64
C VAL A 30 -0.07 -0.13 -4.45
N GLU A 31 0.37 0.93 -3.79
CA GLU A 31 1.75 1.10 -3.35
C GLU A 31 1.82 0.74 -1.86
N VAL A 32 2.87 0.04 -1.43
CA VAL A 32 3.07 -0.26 -0.02
C VAL A 32 4.06 0.75 0.56
N ALA A 33 3.58 1.59 1.46
CA ALA A 33 4.44 2.34 2.36
C ALA A 33 4.69 1.47 3.60
N GLY A 34 5.89 1.49 4.17
CA GLY A 34 6.15 0.76 5.39
C GLY A 34 7.30 1.33 6.18
N ASP A 35 7.17 1.29 7.50
CA ASP A 35 8.19 1.71 8.44
C ASP A 35 8.54 0.51 9.33
N SER A 36 9.83 0.33 9.62
CA SER A 36 10.30 -0.70 10.56
C SER A 36 10.81 -0.05 11.83
N PHE A 37 10.26 -0.42 12.98
CA PHE A 37 10.69 0.10 14.28
C PHE A 37 10.99 -1.04 15.25
N VAL A 38 11.87 -0.75 16.22
CA VAL A 38 12.17 -1.69 17.31
C VAL A 38 11.12 -1.51 18.39
N GLY A 39 10.29 -2.53 18.61
CA GLY A 39 9.27 -2.58 19.65
C GLY A 39 9.85 -2.98 21.02
N GLU A 40 8.98 -2.97 22.04
CA GLU A 40 9.34 -3.46 23.38
C GLU A 40 9.83 -4.92 23.32
N GLY A 41 10.89 -5.23 24.06
CA GLY A 41 11.54 -6.55 24.02
C GLY A 41 12.51 -6.75 22.84
N ASN A 42 12.94 -5.68 22.18
CA ASN A 42 13.94 -5.70 21.10
C ASN A 42 13.50 -6.46 19.84
N GLN A 43 12.18 -6.58 19.64
CA GLN A 43 11.60 -7.19 18.44
C GLN A 43 11.48 -6.14 17.33
N CYS A 44 11.93 -6.46 16.12
CA CYS A 44 11.68 -5.62 14.95
C CYS A 44 10.22 -5.81 14.53
N VAL A 45 9.43 -4.73 14.56
CA VAL A 45 8.04 -4.72 14.14
C VAL A 45 7.93 -3.87 12.88
N SER A 46 7.48 -4.47 11.78
CA SER A 46 7.20 -3.75 10.54
C SER A 46 5.71 -3.44 10.43
N ARG A 47 5.37 -2.21 10.06
CA ARG A 47 4.00 -1.79 9.77
C ARG A 47 3.93 -1.34 8.32
N TYR A 48 2.95 -1.87 7.59
CA TYR A 48 2.73 -1.57 6.18
C TYR A 48 1.37 -0.90 5.99
N ILE A 49 1.36 0.24 5.30
CA ILE A 49 0.19 1.04 5.00
C ILE A 49 0.01 1.06 3.48
N PRO A 50 -1.16 0.70 2.94
CA PRO A 50 -1.38 0.77 1.51
C PRO A 50 -1.67 2.21 1.09
N ASN A 51 -1.00 2.69 0.05
CA ASN A 51 -1.35 3.89 -0.66
C ASN A 51 -2.09 3.47 -1.95
N ILE A 52 -3.39 3.74 -1.99
CA ILE A 52 -4.28 3.18 -3.01
C ILE A 52 -4.77 4.31 -3.93
N VAL A 53 -4.62 4.08 -5.23
CA VAL A 53 -5.15 4.94 -6.29
C VAL A 53 -6.07 4.12 -7.19
N ALA A 54 -7.32 4.54 -7.32
CA ALA A 54 -8.28 4.00 -8.28
C ALA A 54 -8.35 4.95 -9.49
N ILE A 55 -8.17 4.41 -10.69
CA ILE A 55 -8.17 5.15 -11.95
C ILE A 55 -9.46 4.82 -12.69
N GLU A 56 -10.33 5.81 -12.78
CA GLU A 56 -11.62 5.72 -13.44
C GLU A 56 -11.51 6.05 -14.92
N PRO A 57 -12.02 5.19 -15.82
CA PRO A 57 -12.17 5.54 -17.23
C PRO A 57 -13.34 6.51 -17.41
N LEU A 58 -13.10 7.63 -18.09
CA LEU A 58 -14.14 8.58 -18.48
C LEU A 58 -14.40 8.49 -19.99
N SER A 59 -15.49 9.11 -20.45
CA SER A 59 -15.77 9.21 -21.89
C SER A 59 -14.66 9.92 -22.67
N ILE A 60 -13.92 10.80 -22.00
CA ILE A 60 -12.69 11.43 -22.50
C ILE A 60 -11.66 11.42 -21.36
N GLY A 61 -10.66 10.55 -21.47
CA GLY A 61 -9.53 10.48 -20.54
C GLY A 61 -9.78 9.63 -19.29
N PHE A 62 -9.04 9.92 -18.22
CA PHE A 62 -9.03 9.17 -16.97
C PHE A 62 -9.02 10.11 -15.77
N ARG A 63 -9.56 9.64 -14.65
CA ARG A 63 -9.50 10.35 -13.36
C ARG A 63 -8.85 9.46 -12.31
N GLU A 64 -7.77 9.94 -11.70
CA GLU A 64 -7.17 9.31 -10.54
C GLU A 64 -7.91 9.73 -9.27
N LEU A 65 -8.28 8.76 -8.45
CA LEU A 65 -8.98 8.94 -7.18
C LEU A 65 -8.18 8.26 -6.08
N LYS A 66 -7.77 9.03 -5.08
CA LYS A 66 -7.14 8.47 -3.88
C LYS A 66 -8.19 7.76 -3.05
N VAL A 67 -7.96 6.49 -2.74
CA VAL A 67 -8.87 5.71 -1.90
C VAL A 67 -8.44 5.88 -0.44
N PRO A 68 -9.34 6.35 0.45
CA PRO A 68 -9.02 6.49 1.87
C PRO A 68 -8.86 5.11 2.51
N VAL A 69 -7.81 4.94 3.33
CA VAL A 69 -7.52 3.69 4.01
C VAL A 69 -6.77 3.97 5.32
N ASP A 70 -7.33 3.48 6.42
CA ASP A 70 -6.73 3.59 7.77
C ASP A 70 -6.11 2.25 8.22
N ALA A 71 -6.14 1.24 7.35
CA ALA A 71 -5.67 -0.11 7.66
C ALA A 71 -4.14 -0.20 7.65
N VAL A 72 -3.60 -0.94 8.64
CA VAL A 72 -2.18 -1.25 8.77
C VAL A 72 -2.00 -2.76 8.78
N TYR A 73 -1.02 -3.26 8.04
CA TYR A 73 -0.78 -4.68 7.84
C TYR A 73 0.59 -5.09 8.36
N ALA A 74 0.69 -6.34 8.81
CA ALA A 74 1.93 -6.92 9.34
C ALA A 74 2.90 -7.37 8.23
N THR A 75 2.40 -7.59 7.01
CA THR A 75 3.22 -8.00 5.87
C THR A 75 2.87 -7.20 4.61
N PRO A 76 3.81 -7.03 3.66
CA PRO A 76 3.56 -6.36 2.39
C PRO A 76 2.50 -7.07 1.54
N GLN A 77 2.51 -8.41 1.55
CA GLN A 77 1.54 -9.19 0.78
C GLN A 77 0.11 -8.97 1.29
N HIS A 78 -0.10 -8.98 2.61
CA HIS A 78 -1.39 -8.64 3.18
C HIS A 78 -1.77 -7.18 2.94
N CYS A 79 -0.80 -6.28 2.94
CA CYS A 79 -1.01 -4.87 2.59
C CYS A 79 -1.55 -4.69 1.16
N ILE A 80 -0.96 -5.39 0.19
CA ILE A 80 -1.43 -5.39 -1.20
C ILE A 80 -2.82 -6.01 -1.30
N GLN A 81 -3.03 -7.20 -0.74
CA GLN A 81 -4.31 -7.90 -0.81
C GLN A 81 -5.45 -7.11 -0.16
N GLY A 82 -5.20 -6.53 1.02
CA GLY A 82 -6.14 -5.67 1.71
C GLY A 82 -6.38 -4.35 0.98
N GLY A 83 -5.33 -3.74 0.41
CA GLY A 83 -5.47 -2.54 -0.41
C GLY A 83 -6.31 -2.76 -1.67
N ILE A 84 -6.15 -3.91 -2.33
CA ILE A 84 -7.00 -4.31 -3.46
C ILE A 84 -8.45 -4.48 -3.01
N ALA A 85 -8.70 -5.17 -1.89
CA ALA A 85 -10.05 -5.37 -1.38
C ALA A 85 -10.76 -4.02 -1.11
N VAL A 86 -10.08 -3.11 -0.39
CA VAL A 86 -10.60 -1.75 -0.13
C VAL A 86 -10.84 -0.96 -1.42
N ALA A 87 -9.94 -1.06 -2.40
CA ALA A 87 -10.12 -0.40 -3.69
C ALA A 87 -11.36 -0.91 -4.45
N ARG A 88 -11.60 -2.22 -4.40
CA ARG A 88 -12.78 -2.84 -5.03
C ARG A 88 -14.07 -2.39 -4.35
N ASP A 89 -14.10 -2.38 -3.01
CA ASP A 89 -15.26 -1.89 -2.25
C ASP A 89 -15.55 -0.42 -2.56
N PHE A 90 -14.51 0.41 -2.69
CA PHE A 90 -14.64 1.82 -3.10
C PHE A 90 -15.22 1.98 -4.51
N ILE A 91 -14.78 1.17 -5.47
CA ILE A 91 -15.31 1.18 -6.84
C ILE A 91 -16.78 0.72 -6.85
N ASP A 92 -17.10 -0.31 -6.07
CA ASP A 92 -18.45 -0.86 -5.98
C ASP A 92 -19.43 0.12 -5.32
N ALA A 93 -19.00 0.90 -4.34
CA ALA A 93 -19.81 1.97 -3.75
C ALA A 93 -20.12 3.14 -4.71
N ARG A 94 -19.45 3.22 -5.87
CA ARG A 94 -19.61 4.28 -6.87
C ARG A 94 -20.41 3.86 -8.10
N LYS A 95 -20.77 2.58 -8.23
CA LYS A 95 -21.57 2.05 -9.34
C LYS A 95 -22.96 1.65 -8.87
#